data_AF-A0A923BJN5-F1
#
_entry.id   AF-A0A923BJN5-F1
#
_cell.length_a   1.000
_cell.length_b   1.000
_cell.length_c   1.000
_cell.angle_alpha   90.00
_cell.angle_beta   90.00
_cell.angle_gamma   90.00
#
_symmetry.space_group_name_H-M   'P 1'
#
loop_
_entity.id
_entity.type
_entity.pdbx_description
1 polymer ?
#
loop_
_entity_poly.entity_id
_entity_poly.type
_entity_poly.pdbx_seq_one_letter_code
_entity_poly.pdbx_strand_id
1 'polypeptide(L)'
;MWPGPVGGAEAGAWLRAAARAEVAQGIDAVYQMVADQVEARGPACWASGRCCDFGRSGHALYVTGLEAALAALRWVPGRGAGGVAGGSAAGPGPMVALGSAVELAAQRGRCAFQEGNLCGARAVRPLGCRVYFCDRGAQGWQRDLSERAMAMIRGVHDRHGVAYRYGEWNALLGAVVAQRGAELVIRRGAGG
;
A
#
# COMPACT_ATOMS: atom_id res chain seq x y z
N MET A 1 20.77 -7.54 6.26
CA MET A 1 20.43 -8.32 5.06
C MET A 1 19.05 -7.90 4.60
N TRP A 2 18.98 -7.03 3.60
CA TRP A 2 17.73 -6.69 2.91
C TRP A 2 17.17 -8.00 2.31
N PRO A 3 15.90 -8.37 2.54
CA PRO A 3 15.37 -9.54 1.86
C PRO A 3 15.43 -9.22 0.37
N GLY A 4 16.04 -10.09 -0.46
CA GLY A 4 16.45 -9.82 -1.85
C GLY A 4 15.35 -9.36 -2.83
N PRO A 5 15.41 -9.61 -4.14
CA PRO A 5 14.27 -9.28 -5.00
C PRO A 5 12.98 -10.02 -4.57
N VAL A 6 11.81 -9.41 -4.76
CA VAL A 6 10.51 -10.08 -4.62
C VAL A 6 10.23 -10.84 -5.91
N GLY A 7 10.00 -12.15 -5.83
CA GLY A 7 9.68 -12.98 -6.98
C GLY A 7 8.22 -12.87 -7.40
N GLY A 8 7.91 -13.11 -8.68
CA GLY A 8 6.53 -13.07 -9.20
C GLY A 8 5.58 -14.04 -8.51
N ALA A 9 6.06 -15.23 -8.12
CA ALA A 9 5.26 -16.21 -7.38
C ALA A 9 4.81 -15.70 -6.00
N GLU A 10 5.71 -15.00 -5.28
CA GLU A 10 5.43 -14.41 -3.98
C GLU A 10 4.43 -13.25 -4.11
N ALA A 11 4.67 -12.33 -5.05
CA ALA A 11 3.74 -11.24 -5.36
C ALA A 11 2.35 -11.75 -5.78
N GLY A 12 2.30 -12.81 -6.59
CA GLY A 12 1.05 -13.45 -7.03
C GLY A 12 0.30 -14.11 -5.87
N ALA A 13 1.02 -14.70 -4.91
CA ALA A 13 0.41 -15.24 -3.71
C ALA A 13 -0.25 -14.15 -2.86
N TRP A 14 0.40 -12.98 -2.71
CA TRP A 14 -0.21 -11.83 -2.03
C TRP A 14 -1.44 -11.31 -2.77
N LEU A 15 -1.40 -11.18 -4.09
CA LEU A 15 -2.55 -10.75 -4.91
C LEU A 15 -3.75 -11.69 -4.73
N ARG A 16 -3.53 -13.01 -4.82
CA ARG A 16 -4.59 -14.00 -4.60
C ARG A 16 -5.13 -13.95 -3.17
N ALA A 17 -4.26 -13.80 -2.18
CA ALA A 17 -4.70 -13.69 -0.79
C ALA A 17 -5.49 -12.41 -0.53
N ALA A 18 -5.02 -11.26 -1.01
CA ALA A 18 -5.67 -9.96 -0.85
C ALA A 18 -7.03 -9.87 -1.57
N ALA A 19 -7.28 -10.71 -2.57
CA ALA A 19 -8.59 -10.82 -3.23
C ALA A 19 -9.63 -11.59 -2.38
N ARG A 20 -9.21 -12.34 -1.35
CA ARG A 20 -10.12 -13.04 -0.44
C ARG A 20 -10.72 -12.08 0.58
N ALA A 21 -12.04 -12.15 0.76
CA ALA A 21 -12.78 -11.22 1.59
C ALA A 21 -12.29 -11.21 3.05
N GLU A 22 -12.04 -12.39 3.62
CA GLU A 22 -11.58 -12.55 5.00
C GLU A 22 -10.19 -11.96 5.26
N VAL A 23 -9.28 -12.01 4.28
CA VAL A 23 -7.94 -11.41 4.39
C VAL A 23 -8.06 -9.89 4.30
N ALA A 24 -8.80 -9.40 3.32
CA ALA A 24 -9.02 -7.97 3.10
C ALA A 24 -9.70 -7.33 4.33
N GLN A 25 -10.76 -7.95 4.85
CA GLN A 25 -11.46 -7.54 6.06
C GLN A 25 -10.54 -7.59 7.29
N GLY A 26 -9.67 -8.60 7.39
CA GLY A 26 -8.67 -8.70 8.46
C GLY A 26 -7.73 -7.50 8.51
N ILE A 27 -7.23 -7.05 7.35
CA ILE A 27 -6.40 -5.83 7.26
C ILE A 27 -7.22 -4.57 7.50
N ASP A 28 -8.43 -4.48 6.95
CA ASP A 28 -9.32 -3.32 7.13
C ASP A 28 -9.72 -3.12 8.60
N ALA A 29 -9.93 -4.21 9.36
CA ALA A 29 -10.19 -4.13 10.78
C ALA A 29 -9.01 -3.53 11.55
N VAL A 30 -7.77 -3.83 11.17
CA VAL A 30 -6.58 -3.17 11.75
C VAL A 30 -6.56 -1.68 11.39
N TYR A 31 -6.85 -1.35 10.12
CA TYR A 31 -6.91 0.05 9.69
C TYR A 31 -8.01 0.84 10.39
N GLN A 32 -9.16 0.24 10.65
CA GLN A 32 -10.25 0.87 11.39
C GLN A 32 -9.86 1.10 12.84
N MET A 33 -9.28 0.09 13.51
CA MET A 33 -8.75 0.26 14.87
C MET A 33 -7.74 1.42 14.95
N VAL A 34 -6.84 1.53 13.97
CA VAL A 34 -5.90 2.66 13.89
C VAL A 34 -6.63 3.99 13.71
N ALA A 35 -7.63 4.04 12.83
CA ALA A 35 -8.43 5.25 12.62
C ALA A 35 -9.11 5.70 13.91
N ASP A 36 -9.76 4.78 14.64
CA ASP A 36 -10.44 5.08 15.91
C ASP A 36 -9.44 5.61 16.96
N GLN A 37 -8.24 5.00 17.04
CA GLN A 37 -7.19 5.43 17.98
C GLN A 37 -6.61 6.79 17.62
N VAL A 38 -6.48 7.10 16.33
CA VAL A 38 -6.03 8.41 15.85
C VAL A 38 -7.08 9.47 16.13
N GLU A 39 -8.34 9.19 15.84
CA GLU A 39 -9.47 10.10 16.08
C GLU A 39 -9.58 10.47 17.55
N ALA A 40 -9.50 9.47 18.45
CA ALA A 40 -9.53 9.67 19.89
C ALA A 40 -8.39 10.56 20.43
N ARG A 41 -7.29 10.72 19.68
CA ARG A 41 -6.11 11.49 20.10
C ARG A 41 -5.96 12.83 19.35
N GLY A 42 -6.57 12.97 18.19
CA GLY A 42 -6.60 14.21 17.41
C GLY A 42 -5.22 14.82 17.06
N PRO A 43 -4.24 14.06 16.53
CA PRO A 43 -2.92 14.61 16.19
C PRO A 43 -2.98 15.65 15.06
N ALA A 44 -2.07 16.62 15.13
CA ALA A 44 -1.87 17.58 14.05
C ALA A 44 -1.04 17.00 12.88
N CYS A 45 -1.44 17.30 11.64
CA CYS A 45 -0.66 17.03 10.43
C CYS A 45 -0.42 18.31 9.66
N TRP A 46 0.86 18.71 9.53
CA TRP A 46 1.27 19.87 8.74
C TRP A 46 1.83 19.49 7.37
N ALA A 47 2.12 18.20 7.12
CA ALA A 47 2.67 17.76 5.85
C ALA A 47 1.62 17.73 4.74
N SER A 48 0.38 17.34 5.05
CA SER A 48 -0.76 17.30 4.11
C SER A 48 -0.43 16.67 2.74
N GLY A 49 0.34 15.57 2.74
CA GLY A 49 0.78 14.88 1.52
C GLY A 49 2.22 15.15 1.08
N ARG A 50 2.88 16.20 1.60
CA ARG A 50 4.32 16.44 1.35
C ARG A 50 5.22 15.34 1.89
N CYS A 51 4.74 14.55 2.85
CA CYS A 51 5.44 13.35 3.34
C CYS A 51 5.54 12.22 2.30
N CYS A 52 4.80 12.31 1.18
CA CYS A 52 4.93 11.40 0.04
C CYS A 52 6.16 11.68 -0.84
N ASP A 53 6.81 12.85 -0.69
CA ASP A 53 8.14 13.09 -1.22
C ASP A 53 9.16 12.60 -0.18
N PHE A 54 9.50 11.31 -0.26
CA PHE A 54 10.36 10.62 0.70
C PHE A 54 11.77 11.22 0.72
N GLY A 55 12.34 11.52 -0.45
CA GLY A 55 13.65 12.15 -0.58
C GLY A 55 13.69 13.53 0.07
N ARG A 56 12.68 14.37 -0.15
CA ARG A 56 12.62 15.71 0.45
C ARG A 56 12.28 15.69 1.94
N SER A 57 11.44 14.75 2.38
CA SER A 57 11.03 14.65 3.79
C SER A 57 12.00 13.88 4.66
N GLY A 58 12.93 13.11 4.06
CA GLY A 58 13.79 12.17 4.78
C GLY A 58 13.01 10.96 5.34
N HIS A 59 11.76 10.76 4.91
CA HIS A 59 10.96 9.61 5.32
C HIS A 59 11.29 8.37 4.50
N ALA A 60 10.95 7.21 5.06
CA ALA A 60 10.82 5.98 4.32
C ALA A 60 9.51 5.31 4.70
N LEU A 61 8.77 4.81 3.71
CA LEU A 61 7.55 4.07 3.94
C LEU A 61 7.82 2.59 3.74
N TYR A 62 7.53 1.80 4.77
CA TYR A 62 7.59 0.35 4.71
C TYR A 62 6.19 -0.23 4.89
N VAL A 63 5.92 -1.33 4.20
CA VAL A 63 4.63 -2.01 4.19
C VAL A 63 4.82 -3.51 4.18
N THR A 64 3.75 -4.24 4.46
CA THR A 64 3.70 -5.67 4.20
C THR A 64 3.28 -5.99 2.76
N GLY A 65 3.64 -7.18 2.28
CA GLY A 65 3.23 -7.66 0.96
C GLY A 65 1.71 -7.65 0.74
N LEU A 66 0.91 -7.98 1.77
CA LEU A 66 -0.56 -7.91 1.69
C LEU A 66 -1.07 -6.48 1.54
N GLU A 67 -0.47 -5.51 2.23
CA GLU A 67 -0.87 -4.10 2.10
C GLU A 67 -0.57 -3.56 0.69
N ALA A 68 0.59 -3.91 0.12
CA ALA A 68 0.93 -3.56 -1.26
C ALA A 68 -0.06 -4.19 -2.27
N ALA A 69 -0.42 -5.46 -2.08
CA ALA A 69 -1.42 -6.15 -2.89
C ALA A 69 -2.81 -5.51 -2.79
N LEU A 70 -3.27 -5.19 -1.59
CA LEU A 70 -4.56 -4.50 -1.39
C LEU A 70 -4.56 -3.12 -2.04
N ALA A 71 -3.47 -2.36 -1.92
CA ALA A 71 -3.35 -1.05 -2.55
C ALA A 71 -3.43 -1.18 -4.08
N ALA A 72 -2.71 -2.13 -4.68
CA ALA A 72 -2.77 -2.38 -6.11
C ALA A 72 -4.19 -2.77 -6.55
N LEU A 73 -4.83 -3.73 -5.86
CA LEU A 73 -6.18 -4.21 -6.19
C LEU A 73 -7.25 -3.12 -6.12
N ARG A 74 -7.15 -2.23 -5.13
CA ARG A 74 -8.15 -1.18 -4.84
C ARG A 74 -7.88 0.14 -5.56
N TRP A 75 -6.68 0.35 -6.09
CA TRP A 75 -6.37 1.56 -6.84
C TRP A 75 -7.09 1.57 -8.19
N VAL A 76 -7.74 2.71 -8.49
CA VAL A 76 -8.46 2.96 -9.73
C VAL A 76 -7.87 4.21 -10.42
N PRO A 77 -7.37 4.10 -11.66
CA PRO A 77 -6.86 5.26 -12.41
C PRO A 77 -7.94 6.31 -12.66
N GLY A 78 -7.52 7.58 -12.76
CA GLY A 78 -8.40 8.68 -13.19
C GLY A 78 -9.46 9.12 -12.17
N ARG A 79 -9.47 8.56 -10.94
CA ARG A 79 -10.40 8.97 -9.87
C ARG A 79 -9.83 9.96 -8.85
N GLY A 80 -8.69 10.59 -9.15
CA GLY A 80 -8.00 11.51 -8.24
C GLY A 80 -7.71 10.90 -6.86
N ALA A 81 -7.39 11.77 -5.90
CA ALA A 81 -7.02 11.42 -4.53
C ALA A 81 -8.15 10.80 -3.66
N GLY A 82 -8.71 9.64 -4.03
CA GLY A 82 -9.64 8.92 -3.14
C GLY A 82 -10.67 7.96 -3.75
N GLY A 83 -10.68 7.68 -5.05
CA GLY A 83 -11.76 6.87 -5.63
C GLY A 83 -11.70 5.37 -5.37
N VAL A 84 -12.57 4.86 -4.48
CA VAL A 84 -13.03 3.46 -4.50
C VAL A 84 -14.20 3.28 -5.49
N ALA A 85 -14.43 2.04 -5.91
CA ALA A 85 -14.95 1.61 -7.22
C ALA A 85 -16.32 2.13 -7.72
N GLY A 86 -16.48 2.01 -9.05
CA GLY A 86 -17.73 2.11 -9.80
C GLY A 86 -17.58 1.95 -11.33
N GLY A 87 -16.42 1.52 -11.84
CA GLY A 87 -16.20 1.30 -13.28
C GLY A 87 -14.95 0.45 -13.56
N SER A 88 -15.02 -0.40 -14.59
CA SER A 88 -14.04 -1.43 -14.91
C SER A 88 -12.69 -0.84 -15.39
N ALA A 89 -11.74 -0.73 -14.47
CA ALA A 89 -10.31 -0.63 -14.77
C ALA A 89 -9.69 -2.01 -15.06
N ALA A 90 -10.44 -2.94 -15.67
CA ALA A 90 -10.07 -4.37 -15.80
C ALA A 90 -9.14 -4.69 -16.99
N GLY A 91 -8.27 -3.75 -17.37
CA GLY A 91 -7.27 -3.95 -18.43
C GLY A 91 -5.84 -3.97 -17.90
N PRO A 92 -4.90 -4.60 -18.62
CA PRO A 92 -3.47 -4.57 -18.27
C PRO A 92 -2.87 -3.16 -18.46
N GLY A 93 -3.38 -2.35 -19.40
CA GLY A 93 -2.86 -1.00 -19.69
C GLY A 93 -2.71 -0.10 -18.45
N PRO A 94 -3.76 0.08 -17.63
CA PRO A 94 -3.64 0.80 -16.37
C PRO A 94 -2.62 0.26 -15.36
N MET A 95 -2.44 -1.07 -15.29
CA MET A 95 -1.44 -1.66 -14.40
C MET A 95 -0.02 -1.46 -14.92
N VAL A 96 0.18 -1.56 -16.24
CA VAL A 96 1.47 -1.23 -16.88
C VAL A 96 1.83 0.23 -16.63
N ALA A 97 0.88 1.15 -16.83
CA ALA A 97 1.09 2.58 -16.56
C ALA A 97 1.42 2.84 -15.08
N LEU A 98 0.72 2.18 -14.16
CA LEU A 98 1.06 2.27 -12.73
C LEU A 98 2.45 1.70 -12.45
N GLY A 99 2.85 0.60 -13.08
CA GLY A 99 4.17 0.01 -12.94
C GLY A 99 5.28 1.00 -13.30
N SER A 100 5.17 1.64 -14.48
CA SER A 100 6.10 2.68 -14.90
C SER A 100 6.09 3.90 -13.97
N ALA A 101 4.92 4.30 -13.46
CA ALA A 101 4.81 5.40 -12.51
C ALA A 101 5.49 5.07 -11.17
N VAL A 102 5.37 3.84 -10.66
CA VAL A 102 6.04 3.37 -9.45
C VAL A 102 7.55 3.40 -9.62
N GLU A 103 8.07 2.89 -10.74
CA GLU A 103 9.51 2.90 -11.02
C GLU A 103 10.08 4.32 -11.07
N LEU A 104 9.43 5.22 -11.82
CA LEU A 104 9.86 6.61 -11.93
C LEU A 104 9.79 7.34 -10.58
N ALA A 105 8.75 7.09 -9.79
CA ALA A 105 8.61 7.68 -8.47
C ALA A 105 9.70 7.18 -7.52
N ALA A 106 10.01 5.87 -7.54
CA ALA A 106 11.08 5.28 -6.74
C ALA A 106 12.44 5.93 -7.03
N GLN A 107 12.79 6.10 -8.31
CA GLN A 107 14.02 6.77 -8.74
C GLN A 107 14.12 8.22 -8.25
N ARG A 108 12.98 8.88 -8.05
CA ARG A 108 12.89 10.25 -7.54
C ARG A 108 12.72 10.34 -6.03
N GLY A 109 12.70 9.20 -5.32
CA GLY A 109 12.42 9.16 -3.89
C GLY A 109 11.01 9.65 -3.54
N ARG A 110 10.01 9.28 -4.34
CA ARG A 110 8.60 9.70 -4.16
C ARG A 110 7.67 8.51 -4.13
N CYS A 111 6.48 8.71 -3.58
CA CYS A 111 5.37 7.79 -3.73
C CYS A 111 4.74 7.92 -5.13
N ALA A 112 4.45 6.79 -5.78
CA ALA A 112 3.77 6.73 -7.08
C ALA A 112 2.40 7.44 -7.11
N PHE A 113 1.79 7.62 -5.94
CA PHE A 113 0.48 8.25 -5.78
C PHE A 113 0.54 9.73 -5.38
N GLN A 114 1.71 10.38 -5.44
CA GLN A 114 1.81 11.81 -5.13
C GLN A 114 1.29 12.67 -6.29
N GLU A 115 0.31 13.53 -6.02
CA GLU A 115 -0.25 14.48 -6.97
C GLU A 115 0.16 15.90 -6.55
N GLY A 116 1.23 16.43 -7.16
CA GLY A 116 1.83 17.69 -6.72
C GLY A 116 2.31 17.61 -5.27
N ASN A 117 1.68 18.36 -4.36
CA ASN A 117 1.98 18.33 -2.92
C ASN A 117 0.95 17.53 -2.10
N LEU A 118 -0.01 16.88 -2.76
CA LEU A 118 -1.12 16.15 -2.14
C LEU A 118 -0.92 14.64 -2.23
N CYS A 119 -1.48 13.93 -1.26
CA CYS A 119 -1.51 12.47 -1.27
C CYS A 119 -2.70 11.97 -2.10
N GLY A 120 -2.44 11.38 -3.26
CA GLY A 120 -3.43 10.69 -4.10
C GLY A 120 -3.86 9.33 -3.56
N ALA A 121 -3.09 8.75 -2.63
CA ALA A 121 -3.30 7.40 -2.11
C ALA A 121 -4.33 7.32 -0.96
N ARG A 122 -5.11 8.36 -0.66
CA ARG A 122 -5.84 8.47 0.63
C ARG A 122 -6.72 7.25 0.96
N ALA A 123 -7.38 6.67 -0.06
CA ALA A 123 -8.22 5.48 0.06
C ALA A 123 -7.43 4.17 0.20
N VAL A 124 -6.21 4.11 -0.32
CA VAL A 124 -5.36 2.91 -0.40
C VAL A 124 -4.11 2.99 0.49
N ARG A 125 -4.10 3.93 1.44
CA ARG A 125 -2.95 4.13 2.35
C ARG A 125 -2.63 2.84 3.11
N PRO A 126 -1.35 2.43 3.18
CA PRO A 126 -0.91 1.38 4.08
C PRO A 126 -0.83 1.89 5.53
N LEU A 127 -0.57 0.98 6.47
CA LEU A 127 -0.52 1.25 7.91
C LEU A 127 0.39 2.45 8.25
N GLY A 128 1.61 2.49 7.71
CA GLY A 128 2.57 3.56 8.01
C GLY A 128 2.03 4.97 7.70
N CYS A 129 1.28 5.11 6.59
CA CYS A 129 0.63 6.37 6.21
C CYS A 129 -0.63 6.70 7.03
N ARG A 130 -1.17 5.74 7.77
CA ARG A 130 -2.34 5.91 8.64
C ARG A 130 -1.94 6.29 10.06
N VAL A 131 -0.79 5.84 10.53
CA VAL A 131 -0.29 6.10 11.89
C VAL A 131 0.59 7.34 11.96
N TYR A 132 1.29 7.72 10.90
CA TYR A 132 2.21 8.85 10.94
C TYR A 132 1.51 10.22 10.87
N PHE A 133 1.82 11.08 11.84
CA PHE A 133 1.46 12.49 11.95
C PHE A 133 2.69 13.32 12.35
N CYS A 134 2.66 14.60 11.97
CA CYS A 134 3.78 15.51 12.19
C CYS A 134 3.95 15.93 13.65
N ASP A 135 2.88 15.81 14.43
CA ASP A 135 2.85 16.19 15.84
C ASP A 135 3.95 15.48 16.65
N ARG A 136 4.76 16.27 17.36
CA ARG A 136 5.82 15.75 18.22
C ARG A 136 5.26 15.10 19.48
N GLY A 137 4.13 15.59 19.99
CA GLY A 137 3.41 14.96 21.10
C GLY A 137 2.86 13.57 20.73
N ALA A 138 2.75 13.28 19.43
CA ALA A 138 2.26 12.00 18.95
C ALA A 138 3.31 10.89 18.88
N GLN A 139 4.61 11.19 18.96
CA GLN A 139 5.67 10.23 18.64
C GLN A 139 5.65 8.97 19.51
N GLY A 140 5.36 9.12 20.81
CA GLY A 140 5.28 7.98 21.73
C GLY A 140 4.18 7.00 21.34
N TRP A 141 2.92 7.46 21.35
CA TRP A 141 1.79 6.58 21.08
C TRP A 141 1.70 6.13 19.62
N GLN A 142 2.25 6.89 18.66
CA GLN A 142 2.30 6.45 17.25
C GLN A 142 3.21 5.25 17.08
N ARG A 143 4.34 5.20 17.79
CA ARG A 143 5.23 4.04 17.80
C ARG A 143 4.50 2.83 18.37
N ASP A 144 3.90 2.97 19.53
CA ASP A 144 3.20 1.87 20.21
C ASP A 144 2.01 1.36 19.37
N LEU A 145 1.26 2.28 18.73
CA LEU A 145 0.17 1.95 17.83
C LEU A 145 0.68 1.25 16.56
N SER A 146 1.80 1.70 16.00
CA SER A 146 2.43 1.08 14.83
C SER A 146 2.86 -0.35 15.14
N GLU A 147 3.55 -0.57 16.26
CA GLU A 147 4.03 -1.89 16.68
C GLU A 147 2.86 -2.86 16.90
N ARG A 148 1.82 -2.42 17.60
CA ARG A 148 0.60 -3.21 17.81
C ARG A 148 -0.09 -3.55 16.49
N ALA A 149 -0.31 -2.57 15.63
CA ALA A 149 -0.99 -2.77 14.35
C ALA A 149 -0.17 -3.67 13.40
N MET A 150 1.15 -3.51 13.37
CA MET A 150 2.08 -4.39 12.64
C MET A 150 1.98 -5.84 13.12
N ALA A 151 1.92 -6.07 14.43
CA ALA A 151 1.73 -7.40 14.99
C ALA A 151 0.38 -8.01 14.57
N MET A 152 -0.69 -7.20 14.54
CA MET A 152 -2.01 -7.64 14.08
C MET A 152 -2.02 -8.00 12.59
N ILE A 153 -1.37 -7.18 11.74
CA ILE A 153 -1.22 -7.47 10.30
C ILE A 153 -0.40 -8.74 10.08
N ARG A 154 0.70 -8.93 10.82
CA ARG A 154 1.44 -10.19 10.81
C ARG A 154 0.55 -11.38 11.18
N GLY A 155 -0.30 -11.22 12.19
CA GLY A 155 -1.28 -12.24 12.54
C GLY A 155 -2.26 -12.58 11.41
N VAL A 156 -2.61 -11.62 10.54
CA VAL A 156 -3.40 -11.88 9.32
C VAL A 156 -2.61 -12.75 8.34
N HIS A 157 -1.33 -12.44 8.13
CA HIS A 157 -0.44 -13.28 7.32
C HIS A 157 -0.39 -14.72 7.84
N ASP A 158 -0.14 -14.89 9.15
CA ASP A 158 0.05 -16.19 9.78
C ASP A 158 -1.24 -17.03 9.72
N ARG A 159 -2.39 -16.46 10.11
CA ARG A 159 -3.69 -17.17 10.10
C ARG A 159 -4.12 -17.67 8.73
N HIS A 160 -3.64 -17.02 7.67
CA HIS A 160 -4.05 -17.31 6.30
C HIS A 160 -2.95 -17.97 5.47
N GLY A 161 -1.82 -18.35 6.09
CA GLY A 161 -0.71 -19.02 5.41
C GLY A 161 -0.08 -18.17 4.31
N VAL A 162 -0.07 -16.84 4.46
CA VAL A 162 0.45 -15.91 3.46
C VAL A 162 1.86 -15.48 3.86
N ALA A 163 2.83 -15.67 2.97
CA ALA A 163 4.22 -15.28 3.21
C ALA A 163 4.33 -13.84 3.74
N TYR A 164 4.90 -13.67 4.93
CA TYR A 164 5.13 -12.36 5.52
C TYR A 164 6.41 -11.75 4.98
N ARG A 165 6.31 -10.54 4.45
CA ARG A 165 7.46 -9.71 4.10
C ARG A 165 7.15 -8.27 4.41
N TYR A 166 8.07 -7.61 5.11
CA TYR A 166 8.03 -6.18 5.39
C TYR A 166 9.17 -5.51 4.62
N GLY A 167 8.83 -4.53 3.79
CA GLY A 167 9.79 -3.93 2.85
C GLY A 167 9.35 -2.55 2.41
N GLU A 168 10.24 -1.86 1.70
CA GLU A 168 9.97 -0.49 1.23
C GLU A 168 8.81 -0.47 0.22
N TRP A 169 8.00 0.57 0.33
CA TRP A 169 6.74 0.75 -0.37
C TRP A 169 6.84 0.60 -1.88
N ASN A 170 7.70 1.37 -2.54
CA ASN A 170 7.81 1.34 -3.99
C ASN A 170 8.36 0.00 -4.48
N ALA A 171 9.28 -0.62 -3.74
CA ALA A 171 9.81 -1.94 -4.07
C ALA A 171 8.70 -3.03 -4.04
N LEU A 172 7.91 -3.09 -2.96
CA LEU A 172 6.84 -4.09 -2.85
C LEU A 172 5.67 -3.80 -3.80
N LEU A 173 5.27 -2.53 -3.92
CA LEU A 173 4.20 -2.12 -4.84
C LEU A 173 4.58 -2.39 -6.30
N GLY A 174 5.83 -2.10 -6.69
CA GLY A 174 6.32 -2.37 -8.04
C GLY A 174 6.25 -3.84 -8.42
N ALA A 175 6.70 -4.72 -7.52
CA ALA A 175 6.63 -6.18 -7.73
C ALA A 175 5.19 -6.67 -7.88
N VAL A 176 4.28 -6.19 -7.04
CA VAL A 176 2.84 -6.52 -7.08
C VAL A 176 2.18 -6.03 -8.36
N VAL A 177 2.42 -4.78 -8.76
CA VAL A 177 1.81 -4.18 -9.95
C VAL A 177 2.30 -4.86 -11.23
N ALA A 178 3.60 -5.15 -11.33
CA ALA A 178 4.17 -5.90 -12.44
C ALA A 178 3.52 -7.30 -12.57
N GLN A 179 3.41 -8.03 -11.46
CA GLN A 179 2.79 -9.35 -11.43
C GLN A 179 1.31 -9.30 -11.84
N ARG A 180 0.53 -8.34 -11.31
CA ARG A 180 -0.88 -8.17 -11.68
C ARG A 180 -1.05 -7.85 -13.16
N GLY A 181 -0.17 -6.99 -13.71
CA GLY A 181 -0.15 -6.68 -15.14
C GLY A 181 0.06 -7.94 -15.99
N ALA A 182 1.05 -8.77 -15.63
CA ALA A 182 1.33 -10.03 -16.31
C ALA A 182 0.14 -11.01 -16.26
N GLU A 183 -0.50 -11.18 -15.09
CA GLU A 183 -1.69 -12.04 -14.94
C GLU A 183 -2.89 -11.57 -15.77
N LEU A 184 -3.06 -10.27 -15.97
CA LEU A 184 -4.12 -9.71 -16.82
C LEU A 184 -3.84 -9.92 -18.31
N VAL A 185 -2.57 -9.83 -18.74
CA VAL A 185 -2.16 -10.12 -20.12
C VAL A 185 -2.41 -11.58 -20.46
N ILE A 186 -1.95 -12.52 -19.62
CA ILE A 186 -2.13 -13.96 -19.82
C ILE A 186 -3.61 -14.33 -19.94
N ARG A 187 -4.45 -13.80 -19.05
CA ARG A 187 -5.89 -14.08 -19.04
C ARG A 187 -6.61 -13.58 -20.30
N ARG A 188 -6.19 -12.43 -20.85
CA ARG A 188 -6.73 -11.93 -22.12
C ARG A 188 -6.31 -12.80 -23.30
N GLY A 189 -5.08 -13.30 -23.32
CA GLY A 189 -4.59 -14.19 -24.37
C GLY A 189 -5.22 -15.59 -24.34
N ALA A 190 -5.65 -16.08 -23.17
CA ALA A 190 -6.30 -17.39 -23.02
C ALA A 190 -7.81 -17.38 -23.34
N GLY A 191 -8.42 -16.21 -23.52
CA GLY A 191 -9.85 -16.04 -23.80
C GLY A 191 -10.17 -15.52 -25.20
N GLY A 192 -9.18 -15.52 -26.10
CA GLY A 192 -9.30 -15.10 -27.50
C GLY A 192 -9.13 -16.25 -28.48
#